data_AF-A0A7C5PUU0-F1
#
_entry.id   AF-A0A7C5PUU0-F1
#
_cell.length_a   1.000
_cell.length_b   1.000
_cell.length_c   1.000
_cell.angle_alpha   90.00
_cell.angle_beta   90.00
_cell.angle_gamma   90.00
#
_symmetry.space_group_name_H-M   'P 1'
#
loop_
_entity.id
_entity.type
_entity.pdbx_description
1 polymer ?
#
loop_
_entity_poly.entity_id
_entity_poly.type
_entity_poly.pdbx_seq_one_letter_code
_entity_poly.pdbx_strand_id
1 'polypeptide(L)'
;MSDPLIPEAVEAVCQQVVSHAAEADISHILNDLNDAQRQAVTAQPEHMLILAGAGSGKTRVLVHRIAWLNQVEGISPYNIFAVTFTNKAAAEMRHRVEKLQDMPVAGMWVGTFHGLAHRLLRNHWKEAKLPQTFQILDADDQYRLVRRILKTLELDETKWPPKQAQAFINARKDEGKRPSHI
;
A
#
# COMPACT_ATOMS: atom_id res chain seq x y z
N MET A 1 34.06 22.41 -11.05
CA MET A 1 33.62 21.64 -12.23
C MET A 1 32.25 21.09 -11.91
N SER A 2 31.23 21.84 -12.32
CA SER A 2 29.82 21.46 -12.27
C SER A 2 29.54 20.45 -13.38
N ASP A 3 28.99 19.29 -12.99
CA ASP A 3 28.70 18.18 -13.89
C ASP A 3 27.45 18.50 -14.75
N PRO A 4 27.57 18.68 -16.08
CA PRO A 4 26.48 19.13 -16.94
C PRO A 4 25.60 18.00 -17.50
N LEU A 5 25.78 16.75 -17.07
CA LEU A 5 25.20 15.57 -17.74
C LEU A 5 23.77 15.15 -17.29
N ILE A 6 23.18 15.82 -16.29
CA ILE A 6 21.84 15.45 -15.77
C ILE A 6 20.68 16.10 -16.56
N PRO A 7 20.73 17.38 -16.98
CA PRO A 7 19.61 18.02 -17.67
C PRO A 7 19.30 17.42 -19.05
N GLU A 8 20.33 17.11 -19.85
CA GLU A 8 20.16 16.56 -21.22
C GLU A 8 19.52 15.17 -21.22
N ALA A 9 19.84 14.32 -20.24
CA ALA A 9 19.25 12.99 -20.14
C ALA A 9 17.77 13.04 -19.75
N VAL A 10 17.37 13.99 -18.91
CA VAL A 10 15.96 14.21 -18.53
C VAL A 10 15.17 14.76 -19.72
N GLU A 11 15.76 15.69 -20.48
CA GLU A 11 15.13 16.28 -21.67
C GLU A 11 15.00 15.28 -22.83
N ALA A 12 16.02 14.42 -23.02
CA ALA A 12 15.98 13.34 -24.00
C ALA A 12 14.92 12.27 -23.66
N VAL A 13 14.78 11.89 -22.37
CA VAL A 13 13.73 10.96 -21.93
C VAL A 13 12.34 11.58 -22.13
N CYS A 14 12.16 12.87 -21.83
CA CYS A 14 10.93 13.60 -22.15
C CYS A 14 10.64 13.59 -23.66
N GLN A 15 11.63 13.85 -24.51
CA GLN A 15 11.44 13.87 -25.97
C GLN A 15 11.18 12.48 -26.57
N GLN A 16 11.74 11.43 -25.97
CA GLN A 16 11.61 10.07 -26.48
C GLN A 16 10.28 9.41 -26.06
N VAL A 17 9.76 9.72 -24.87
CA VAL A 17 8.39 9.34 -24.43
C VAL A 17 7.32 10.06 -25.26
N VAL A 18 7.57 11.31 -25.68
CA VAL A 18 6.66 12.07 -26.55
C VAL A 18 6.53 11.48 -27.95
N SER A 19 7.49 10.69 -28.44
CA SER A 19 7.51 10.19 -29.82
C SER A 19 6.57 9.00 -30.10
N HIS A 20 6.12 8.27 -29.08
CA HIS A 20 5.23 7.09 -29.23
C HIS A 20 3.81 7.29 -28.67
N ALA A 21 3.55 8.40 -27.97
CA ALA A 21 2.24 8.75 -27.44
C ALA A 21 1.58 9.82 -28.33
N ALA A 22 1.01 9.41 -29.45
CA ALA A 22 0.09 10.28 -30.17
C ALA A 22 -1.19 10.48 -29.31
N GLU A 23 -1.33 11.69 -28.76
CA GLU A 23 -2.54 12.32 -28.21
C GLU A 23 -3.09 11.87 -26.83
N ALA A 24 -2.23 11.75 -25.81
CA ALA A 24 -2.67 11.96 -24.44
C ALA A 24 -1.99 13.22 -23.88
N ASP A 25 -2.75 14.27 -23.57
CA ASP A 25 -2.23 15.43 -22.87
C ASP A 25 -1.84 15.05 -21.44
N ILE A 26 -0.57 14.66 -21.24
CA ILE A 26 0.00 14.28 -19.95
C ILE A 26 0.36 15.49 -19.07
N SER A 27 0.17 16.71 -19.57
CA SER A 27 0.52 17.94 -18.87
C SER A 27 -0.18 18.04 -17.52
N HIS A 28 -1.43 17.55 -17.42
CA HIS A 28 -2.18 17.52 -16.16
C HIS A 28 -1.52 16.65 -15.06
N ILE A 29 -0.71 15.64 -15.44
CA ILE A 29 0.04 14.82 -14.50
C ILE A 29 1.32 15.53 -14.05
N LEU A 30 1.98 16.32 -14.90
CA LEU A 30 3.31 16.83 -14.56
C LEU A 30 3.33 18.31 -14.14
N ASN A 31 2.44 19.15 -14.66
CA ASN A 31 2.56 20.62 -14.60
C ASN A 31 2.75 21.18 -13.21
N ASP A 32 2.12 20.60 -12.20
CA ASP A 32 2.18 21.15 -10.85
C ASP A 32 3.31 20.56 -9.98
N LEU A 33 4.21 19.76 -10.56
CA LEU A 33 5.31 19.10 -9.86
C LEU A 33 6.60 19.92 -9.98
N ASN A 34 7.43 19.92 -8.93
CA ASN A 34 8.81 20.40 -9.05
C ASN A 34 9.70 19.33 -9.71
N ASP A 35 10.93 19.68 -10.07
CA ASP A 35 11.82 18.79 -10.85
C ASP A 35 12.07 17.44 -10.16
N ALA A 36 12.32 17.45 -8.85
CA ALA A 36 12.54 16.23 -8.08
C ALA A 36 11.28 15.34 -8.02
N GLN A 37 10.09 15.95 -7.91
CA GLN A 37 8.82 15.24 -7.95
C GLN A 37 8.54 14.68 -9.34
N ARG A 38 8.82 15.44 -10.42
CA ARG A 38 8.70 14.96 -11.80
C ARG A 38 9.58 13.75 -12.02
N GLN A 39 10.86 13.84 -11.64
CA GLN A 39 11.80 12.73 -11.75
C GLN A 39 11.31 11.47 -11.01
N ALA A 40 10.77 11.62 -9.81
CA ALA A 40 10.20 10.49 -9.06
C ALA A 40 8.94 9.91 -9.73
N VAL A 41 8.11 10.76 -10.36
CA VAL A 41 6.89 10.35 -11.05
C VAL A 41 7.16 9.69 -12.39
N THR A 42 8.18 10.12 -13.13
CA THR A 42 8.48 9.64 -14.49
C THR A 42 9.58 8.57 -14.54
N ALA A 43 10.17 8.21 -13.41
CA ALA A 43 11.21 7.20 -13.37
C ALA A 43 10.77 5.85 -13.95
N GLN A 44 11.72 5.01 -14.36
CA GLN A 44 11.38 3.70 -14.88
C GLN A 44 10.71 2.80 -13.81
N PRO A 45 9.92 1.79 -14.18
CA PRO A 45 9.25 0.86 -13.26
C PRO A 45 10.21 -0.09 -12.52
N GLU A 46 11.13 0.45 -11.73
CA GLU A 46 12.12 -0.29 -10.95
C GLU A 46 11.93 -0.07 -9.44
N HIS A 47 12.74 -0.77 -8.63
CA HIS A 47 12.75 -0.59 -7.19
C HIS A 47 13.27 0.80 -6.82
N MET A 48 12.42 1.61 -6.19
CA MET A 48 12.74 2.99 -5.84
C MET A 48 12.47 3.29 -4.36
N LEU A 49 13.38 4.04 -3.75
CA LEU A 49 13.20 4.65 -2.44
C LEU A 49 13.12 6.17 -2.58
N ILE A 50 11.99 6.75 -2.18
CA ILE A 50 11.79 8.20 -2.17
C ILE A 50 11.95 8.71 -0.74
N LEU A 51 13.05 9.43 -0.49
CA LEU A 51 13.31 10.10 0.78
C LEU A 51 12.70 11.51 0.74
N ALA A 52 11.80 11.81 1.68
CA ALA A 52 11.01 13.02 1.59
C ALA A 52 10.63 13.55 2.98
N GLY A 53 11.02 14.80 3.26
CA GLY A 53 10.74 15.51 4.52
C GLY A 53 9.25 15.79 4.75
N ALA A 54 8.88 16.31 5.91
CA ALA A 54 7.53 16.81 6.15
C ALA A 54 7.17 17.90 5.12
N GLY A 55 5.92 17.95 4.66
CA GLY A 55 5.44 18.96 3.70
C GLY A 55 5.95 18.84 2.25
N SER A 56 6.90 17.94 1.94
CA SER A 56 7.50 17.78 0.60
C SER A 56 6.59 17.23 -0.51
N GLY A 57 5.32 16.94 -0.20
CA GLY A 57 4.37 16.41 -1.20
C GLY A 57 4.48 14.89 -1.45
N LYS A 58 4.97 14.08 -0.50
CA LYS A 58 5.02 12.60 -0.62
C LYS A 58 3.78 11.96 -1.23
N THR A 59 2.60 12.28 -0.68
CA THR A 59 1.33 11.74 -1.16
C THR A 59 1.02 12.22 -2.57
N ARG A 60 1.40 13.46 -2.91
CA ARG A 60 1.26 13.99 -4.27
C ARG A 60 2.09 13.16 -5.25
N VAL A 61 3.37 12.93 -4.94
CA VAL A 61 4.26 12.10 -5.77
C VAL A 61 3.65 10.72 -6.01
N LEU A 62 3.14 10.04 -4.96
CA LEU A 62 2.52 8.72 -5.12
C LEU A 62 1.28 8.74 -6.02
N VAL A 63 0.39 9.74 -5.86
CA VAL A 63 -0.81 9.89 -6.69
C VAL A 63 -0.45 10.12 -8.16
N HIS A 64 0.47 11.04 -8.41
CA HIS A 64 0.90 11.35 -9.77
C HIS A 64 1.67 10.18 -10.40
N ARG A 65 2.44 9.43 -9.61
CA ARG A 65 3.11 8.20 -10.07
C ARG A 65 2.12 7.13 -10.49
N ILE A 66 1.03 6.94 -9.74
CA ILE A 66 -0.04 6.02 -10.13
C ILE A 66 -0.67 6.44 -11.46
N ALA A 67 -0.97 7.73 -11.62
CA ALA A 67 -1.53 8.25 -12.87
C ALA A 67 -0.56 8.07 -14.06
N TRP A 68 0.74 8.31 -13.84
CA TRP A 68 1.80 8.08 -14.85
C TRP A 68 1.85 6.62 -15.29
N LEU A 69 1.91 5.69 -14.33
CA LEU A 69 1.93 4.25 -14.62
C LEU A 69 0.68 3.83 -15.43
N ASN A 70 -0.49 4.39 -15.11
CA ASN A 70 -1.72 4.06 -15.80
C ASN A 70 -1.80 4.63 -17.22
N GLN A 71 -1.58 5.94 -17.38
CA GLN A 71 -1.85 6.65 -18.63
C GLN A 71 -0.67 6.65 -19.60
N VAL A 72 0.57 6.60 -19.10
CA VAL A 72 1.78 6.69 -19.92
C VAL A 72 2.41 5.32 -20.12
N GLU A 73 2.61 4.57 -19.04
CA GLU A 73 3.19 3.21 -19.12
C GLU A 73 2.14 2.14 -19.50
N GLY A 74 0.87 2.51 -19.63
CA GLY A 74 -0.23 1.60 -20.01
C GLY A 74 -0.51 0.51 -18.98
N ILE A 75 -0.10 0.67 -17.73
CA ILE A 75 -0.34 -0.30 -16.67
C ILE A 75 -1.82 -0.27 -16.28
N SER A 76 -2.46 -1.44 -16.29
CA SER A 76 -3.84 -1.55 -15.81
C SER A 76 -3.95 -1.11 -14.34
N PRO A 77 -4.94 -0.29 -13.95
CA PRO A 77 -5.17 0.08 -12.56
C PRO A 77 -5.34 -1.14 -11.63
N TYR A 78 -5.84 -2.26 -12.17
CA TYR A 78 -5.98 -3.52 -11.43
C TYR A 78 -4.64 -4.16 -11.03
N ASN A 79 -3.54 -3.78 -11.71
CA ASN A 79 -2.19 -4.27 -11.45
C ASN A 79 -1.39 -3.37 -10.48
N ILE A 80 -1.99 -2.27 -10.00
CA ILE A 80 -1.35 -1.37 -9.04
C ILE A 80 -1.84 -1.70 -7.62
N PHE A 81 -0.87 -1.93 -6.73
CA PHE A 81 -1.09 -2.15 -5.30
C PHE A 81 -0.47 -1.02 -4.49
N ALA A 82 -1.32 -0.20 -3.86
CA ALA A 82 -0.91 0.95 -3.05
C ALA A 82 -1.36 0.78 -1.60
N VAL A 83 -0.40 0.76 -0.68
CA VAL A 83 -0.63 0.52 0.75
C VAL A 83 -0.29 1.75 1.59
N THR A 84 -1.10 1.99 2.62
CA THR A 84 -0.86 3.04 3.62
C THR A 84 -1.23 2.57 5.03
N PHE A 85 -0.89 3.36 6.05
CA PHE A 85 -1.09 2.98 7.44
C PHE A 85 -2.51 3.24 7.97
N THR A 86 -3.26 4.19 7.38
CA THR A 86 -4.58 4.57 7.90
C THR A 86 -5.67 4.52 6.82
N ASN A 87 -6.90 4.21 7.24
CA ASN A 87 -8.05 4.21 6.34
C ASN A 87 -8.31 5.61 5.74
N LYS A 88 -8.08 6.67 6.52
CA LYS A 88 -8.21 8.05 6.06
C LYS A 88 -7.23 8.35 4.91
N ALA A 89 -5.96 7.98 5.08
CA ALA A 89 -4.96 8.18 4.02
C ALA A 89 -5.28 7.33 2.77
N ALA A 90 -5.82 6.12 2.94
CA ALA A 90 -6.20 5.27 1.81
C ALA A 90 -7.38 5.87 1.02
N ALA A 91 -8.39 6.37 1.72
CA ALA A 91 -9.54 7.04 1.12
C ALA A 91 -9.13 8.34 0.42
N GLU A 92 -8.29 9.14 1.07
CA GLU A 92 -7.75 10.37 0.48
C GLU A 92 -6.90 10.10 -0.76
N MET A 93 -6.03 9.08 -0.73
CA MET A 93 -5.23 8.68 -1.88
C MET A 93 -6.12 8.23 -3.04
N ARG A 94 -7.12 7.36 -2.77
CA ARG A 94 -8.09 6.91 -3.79
C ARG A 94 -8.79 8.11 -4.44
N HIS A 95 -9.33 9.01 -3.64
CA HIS A 95 -10.03 10.20 -4.13
C HIS A 95 -9.12 11.10 -5.00
N ARG A 96 -7.85 11.27 -4.59
CA ARG A 96 -6.89 12.08 -5.36
C ARG A 96 -6.53 11.44 -6.69
N VAL A 97 -6.40 10.11 -6.75
CA VAL A 97 -6.16 9.41 -8.02
C VAL A 97 -7.38 9.53 -8.94
N GLU A 98 -8.59 9.30 -8.43
CA GLU A 98 -9.84 9.47 -9.20
C GLU A 98 -9.94 10.87 -9.80
N LYS A 99 -9.69 11.90 -8.97
CA LYS A 99 -9.73 13.29 -9.40
C LYS A 99 -8.65 13.61 -10.45
N LEU A 100 -7.45 13.07 -10.30
CA LEU A 100 -6.35 13.34 -11.23
C LEU A 100 -6.57 12.68 -12.59
N GLN A 101 -7.13 11.48 -12.61
CA GLN A 101 -7.33 10.71 -13.83
C GLN A 101 -8.70 10.91 -14.48
N ASP A 102 -9.59 11.69 -13.84
CA ASP A 102 -11.00 11.88 -14.22
C ASP A 102 -11.73 10.55 -14.53
N MET A 103 -11.40 9.50 -13.78
CA MET A 103 -11.98 8.17 -13.97
C MET A 103 -12.20 7.48 -12.62
N PRO A 104 -13.26 6.66 -12.49
CA PRO A 104 -13.42 5.81 -11.33
C PRO A 104 -12.25 4.83 -11.22
N VAL A 105 -11.59 4.79 -10.06
CA VAL A 105 -10.54 3.80 -9.76
C VAL A 105 -11.11 2.58 -9.04
N ALA A 106 -12.40 2.31 -9.26
CA ALA A 106 -13.10 1.18 -8.68
C ALA A 106 -12.36 -0.11 -9.05
N GLY A 107 -12.04 -0.92 -8.03
CA GLY A 107 -11.30 -2.16 -8.19
C GLY A 107 -9.79 -2.06 -7.97
N MET A 108 -9.17 -0.87 -8.01
CA MET A 108 -7.75 -0.70 -7.64
C MET A 108 -7.46 -1.18 -6.22
N TRP A 109 -6.26 -1.72 -6.01
CA TRP A 109 -5.78 -2.17 -4.69
C TRP A 109 -5.17 -1.01 -3.90
N VAL A 110 -6.00 -0.04 -3.52
CA VAL A 110 -5.62 1.07 -2.63
C VAL A 110 -6.24 0.86 -1.25
N GLY A 111 -5.43 0.74 -0.20
CA GLY A 111 -5.93 0.41 1.13
C GLY A 111 -4.86 0.37 2.22
N THR A 112 -5.27 -0.09 3.41
CA THR A 112 -4.34 -0.43 4.49
C THR A 112 -3.84 -1.86 4.37
N PHE A 113 -2.73 -2.20 5.02
CA PHE A 113 -2.26 -3.59 5.09
C PHE A 113 -3.38 -4.55 5.50
N HIS A 114 -4.11 -4.23 6.57
CA HIS A 114 -5.24 -5.02 7.05
C HIS A 114 -6.40 -5.08 6.05
N GLY A 115 -6.79 -3.94 5.47
CA GLY A 115 -7.91 -3.89 4.52
C GLY A 115 -7.63 -4.68 3.25
N LEU A 116 -6.42 -4.56 2.70
CA LEU A 116 -6.00 -5.27 1.49
C LEU A 116 -5.81 -6.76 1.76
N ALA A 117 -5.21 -7.14 2.91
CA ALA A 117 -5.11 -8.55 3.31
C ALA A 117 -6.50 -9.18 3.51
N HIS A 118 -7.43 -8.46 4.13
CA HIS A 118 -8.80 -8.94 4.27
C HIS A 118 -9.49 -9.14 2.92
N ARG A 119 -9.36 -8.19 1.98
CA ARG A 119 -9.89 -8.33 0.61
C ARG A 119 -9.27 -9.54 -0.10
N LEU A 120 -7.96 -9.73 0.02
CA LEU A 120 -7.26 -10.87 -0.57
C LEU A 120 -7.78 -12.21 -0.01
N LEU A 121 -7.87 -12.33 1.32
CA LEU A 121 -8.36 -13.55 1.97
C LEU A 121 -9.84 -13.83 1.67
N ARG A 122 -10.67 -12.80 1.48
CA ARG A 122 -12.06 -12.97 1.05
C ARG A 122 -12.18 -13.50 -0.37
N ASN A 123 -11.36 -13.00 -1.28
CA ASN A 123 -11.36 -13.44 -2.67
C ASN A 123 -10.81 -14.86 -2.82
N HIS A 124 -9.86 -15.26 -1.96
CA HIS A 124 -9.14 -16.54 -2.04
C HIS A 124 -9.32 -17.39 -0.78
N TRP A 125 -10.53 -17.41 -0.23
CA TRP A 125 -10.80 -18.08 1.04
C TRP A 125 -10.55 -19.59 0.96
N LYS A 126 -10.81 -20.22 -0.20
CA LYS A 126 -10.62 -21.65 -0.42
C LYS A 126 -9.14 -22.01 -0.36
N GLU A 127 -8.31 -21.26 -1.09
CA GLU A 127 -6.87 -21.41 -1.14
C GLU A 127 -6.23 -21.13 0.23
N ALA A 128 -6.76 -20.13 0.95
CA ALA A 128 -6.37 -19.82 2.31
C ALA A 128 -6.86 -20.84 3.35
N LYS A 129 -7.68 -21.83 2.96
CA LYS A 129 -8.32 -22.82 3.84
C LYS A 129 -9.12 -22.16 4.97
N LEU A 130 -9.78 -21.04 4.67
CA LEU A 130 -10.65 -20.31 5.58
C LEU A 130 -12.11 -20.56 5.25
N PRO A 131 -13.05 -20.47 6.20
CA PRO A 131 -14.47 -20.38 5.85
C PRO A 131 -14.75 -19.16 4.99
N GLN A 132 -15.64 -19.25 3.99
CA GLN A 132 -16.01 -18.10 3.14
C GLN A 132 -16.43 -16.87 3.96
N THR A 133 -17.17 -17.11 5.04
CA THR A 133 -17.69 -16.10 5.95
C THR A 133 -16.87 -16.00 7.25
N PHE A 134 -15.54 -16.20 7.19
CA PHE A 134 -14.68 -16.08 8.37
C PHE A 134 -14.86 -14.72 9.07
N GLN A 135 -14.71 -14.73 10.39
CA GLN A 135 -14.88 -13.53 11.21
C GLN A 135 -13.51 -12.95 11.60
N ILE A 136 -13.46 -11.62 11.69
CA ILE A 136 -12.31 -10.92 12.24
C ILE A 136 -12.59 -10.70 13.73
N LEU A 137 -11.70 -11.20 14.58
CA LEU A 137 -11.80 -11.00 16.02
C LEU A 137 -11.14 -9.68 16.39
N ASP A 138 -11.87 -8.82 17.10
CA ASP A 138 -11.29 -7.64 17.74
C ASP A 138 -10.46 -8.03 18.97
N ALA A 139 -9.89 -7.04 19.65
CA ALA A 139 -9.03 -7.27 20.81
C ALA A 139 -9.78 -7.91 21.99
N ASP A 140 -11.06 -7.61 22.16
CA ASP A 140 -11.88 -8.12 23.26
C ASP A 140 -12.33 -9.56 22.99
N ASP A 141 -12.68 -9.87 21.74
CA ASP A 141 -12.99 -11.23 21.31
C ASP A 141 -11.78 -12.15 21.40
N GLN A 142 -10.60 -11.64 21.00
CA GLN A 142 -9.34 -12.34 21.23
C GLN A 142 -9.10 -12.61 22.71
N TYR A 143 -9.28 -11.61 23.58
CA TYR A 143 -9.12 -11.76 25.03
C TYR A 143 -10.06 -12.84 25.60
N ARG A 144 -11.35 -12.78 25.23
CA ARG A 144 -12.36 -13.75 25.67
C ARG A 144 -12.02 -15.17 25.23
N LEU A 145 -11.55 -15.33 23.99
CA LEU A 145 -11.14 -16.62 23.43
C LEU A 145 -9.93 -17.18 24.19
N VAL A 146 -8.88 -16.38 24.37
CA VAL A 146 -7.67 -16.79 25.10
C VAL A 146 -8.01 -17.20 26.53
N ARG A 147 -8.79 -16.39 27.25
CA ARG A 147 -9.21 -16.70 28.61
C ARG A 147 -9.99 -18.02 28.70
N ARG A 148 -10.90 -18.26 27.75
CA ARG A 148 -11.67 -19.52 27.68
C ARG A 148 -10.76 -20.73 27.48
N ILE A 149 -9.76 -20.62 26.61
CA ILE A 149 -8.78 -21.68 26.36
C ILE A 149 -7.96 -21.98 27.62
N LEU A 150 -7.44 -20.94 28.28
CA LEU A 150 -6.66 -21.10 29.51
C LEU A 150 -7.46 -21.82 30.61
N LYS A 151 -8.74 -21.44 30.80
CA LYS A 151 -9.64 -22.09 31.74
C LYS A 151 -9.90 -23.56 31.38
N THR A 152 -10.07 -23.86 30.09
CA THR A 152 -10.31 -25.24 29.62
C THR A 152 -9.09 -26.14 29.83
N LEU A 153 -7.88 -25.56 29.79
CA LEU A 153 -6.62 -26.25 30.07
C LEU A 153 -6.27 -26.28 31.57
N GLU A 154 -7.15 -25.78 32.44
CA GLU A 154 -6.94 -25.70 33.89
C GLU A 154 -5.66 -24.94 34.28
N LEU A 155 -5.27 -23.95 33.47
CA LEU A 155 -4.09 -23.13 33.75
C LEU A 155 -4.41 -22.05 34.79
N ASP A 156 -3.50 -21.91 35.74
CA ASP A 156 -3.58 -20.89 36.80
C ASP A 156 -3.49 -19.47 36.21
N GLU A 157 -4.58 -18.69 36.33
CA GLU A 157 -4.67 -17.32 35.82
C GLU A 157 -3.66 -16.36 36.49
N THR A 158 -3.13 -16.71 37.67
CA THR A 158 -2.09 -15.90 38.34
C THR A 158 -0.72 -16.06 37.69
N LYS A 159 -0.39 -17.28 37.24
CA LYS A 159 0.85 -17.59 36.52
C LYS A 159 0.76 -17.27 35.03
N TRP A 160 -0.44 -17.40 34.46
CA TRP A 160 -0.70 -17.18 33.03
C TRP A 160 -1.82 -16.16 32.81
N PRO A 161 -1.59 -14.85 33.06
CA PRO A 161 -2.62 -13.85 32.86
C PRO A 161 -3.08 -13.78 31.40
N PRO A 162 -4.39 -13.86 31.09
CA PRO A 162 -4.87 -13.94 29.70
C PRO A 162 -4.45 -12.76 28.81
N LYS A 163 -4.36 -11.55 29.37
CA LYS A 163 -3.88 -10.36 28.65
C LYS A 163 -2.42 -10.49 28.22
N GLN A 164 -1.58 -11.05 29.08
CA GLN A 164 -0.16 -11.26 28.77
C GLN A 164 0.02 -12.35 27.71
N ALA A 165 -0.76 -13.43 27.80
CA ALA A 165 -0.78 -14.47 26.78
C ALA A 165 -1.22 -13.92 25.41
N GLN A 166 -2.28 -13.11 25.36
CA GLN A 166 -2.71 -12.43 24.13
C GLN A 166 -1.62 -11.52 23.56
N ALA A 167 -1.00 -10.68 24.40
CA ALA A 167 0.08 -9.79 23.98
C ALA A 167 1.29 -10.56 23.43
N PHE A 168 1.66 -11.67 24.08
CA PHE A 168 2.71 -12.56 23.60
C PHE A 168 2.38 -13.13 22.21
N ILE A 169 1.15 -13.64 22.02
CA ILE A 169 0.71 -14.19 20.73
C ILE A 169 0.77 -13.12 19.63
N ASN A 170 0.28 -11.91 19.92
CA ASN A 170 0.27 -10.81 18.96
C ASN A 170 1.70 -10.40 18.56
N ALA A 171 2.62 -10.25 19.52
CA ALA A 171 4.03 -9.95 19.24
C ALA A 171 4.68 -11.03 18.34
N ARG A 172 4.37 -12.31 18.56
CA ARG A 172 4.86 -13.39 17.68
C ARG A 172 4.29 -13.31 16.27
N LYS A 173 3.01 -12.94 16.12
CA LYS A 173 2.39 -12.74 14.80
C LYS A 173 3.00 -11.56 14.06
N ASP A 174 3.29 -10.46 14.74
CA ASP A 174 3.92 -9.27 14.18
C ASP A 174 5.35 -9.57 13.67
N GLU A 175 6.07 -10.46 14.36
CA GLU A 175 7.36 -11.01 13.91
C GLU A 175 7.23 -12.08 12.80
N GLY A 176 6.02 -12.40 12.34
CA GLY A 176 5.79 -13.45 11.34
C GLY A 176 5.99 -14.88 11.86
N LYS A 177 6.12 -15.07 13.18
CA LYS A 177 6.29 -16.40 13.79
C LYS A 177 4.95 -17.14 13.89
N ARG A 178 5.02 -18.46 13.80
CA ARG A 178 3.90 -19.40 13.97
C ARG A 178 4.19 -20.32 15.16
N PRO A 179 3.20 -21.02 15.72
CA PRO A 179 3.44 -21.91 16.85
C PRO A 179 4.56 -22.93 16.62
N SER A 180 4.73 -23.42 15.39
CA SER A 180 5.81 -24.34 15.01
C SER A 180 7.21 -23.72 15.02
N HIS A 181 7.34 -22.40 15.21
CA HIS A 181 8.63 -21.69 15.26
C HIS A 181 9.09 -21.39 16.69
N ILE A 182 8.32 -21.81 17.71
CA ILE A 182 8.50 -21.44 19.13
C ILE A 182 8.72 -22.69 19.97
#